data_AF-A0A427XV75-F1
#
_entry.id   AF-A0A427XV75-F1
#
_cell.length_a   1.000
_cell.length_b   1.000
_cell.length_c   1.000
_cell.angle_alpha   90.00
_cell.angle_beta   90.00
_cell.angle_gamma   90.00
#
_symmetry.space_group_name_H-M   'P 1'
#
loop_
_entity.id
_entity.type
_entity.pdbx_description
1 polymer ?
#
loop_
_entity_poly.entity_id
_entity_poly.type
_entity_poly.pdbx_seq_one_letter_code
_entity_poly.pdbx_strand_id
1 'polypeptide(L)'
;MEYPPPLLEMGYPPPYAAFGSLPEVITYAYSIPFHDHFAYFSTEGPPAIGAEREMYRWVSTQLQSLEMTVDFHVRSLSNFPSPADMEFPDLSTIYHWSKDLTELNKGVQAVKNAMLKDRRRLKTFQASIIDLEKEVVQMESAAATGREDVVSGVSNGTEGPEDLIGAARTRPASAEATASDLPHKKLELATWRLVHKLCTNRTNCINDLAYCRQEIIQRTLPKIEKLVLYRRNLNLQNDLQNGLPGDKKDKTKAKA
;
A
#
# COMPACT_ATOMS: atom_id res chain seq x y z
N MET A 1 -1.21 -3.60 35.33
CA MET A 1 -1.88 -3.48 34.00
C MET A 1 -0.90 -4.09 33.00
N GLU A 2 -1.29 -5.10 32.21
CA GLU A 2 -0.33 -5.67 31.24
C GLU A 2 -0.02 -4.65 30.14
N TYR A 3 1.26 -4.36 29.93
CA TYR A 3 1.69 -3.48 28.84
C TYR A 3 1.49 -4.18 27.50
N PRO A 4 1.10 -3.45 26.44
CA PRO A 4 1.06 -4.03 25.12
C PRO A 4 2.47 -4.53 24.77
N PRO A 5 2.60 -5.73 24.19
CA PRO A 5 3.89 -6.27 23.78
C PRO A 5 4.56 -5.33 22.77
N PRO A 6 5.90 -5.41 22.59
CA PRO A 6 6.62 -4.59 21.64
C PRO A 6 5.97 -4.68 20.26
N LEU A 7 5.79 -3.53 19.59
CA LEU A 7 5.06 -3.47 18.31
C LEU A 7 5.77 -4.30 17.23
N LEU A 8 7.06 -4.59 17.42
CA LEU A 8 7.91 -5.36 16.50
C LEU A 8 8.04 -6.86 16.86
N GLU A 9 7.70 -7.30 18.08
CA GLU A 9 7.86 -8.70 18.53
C GLU A 9 6.66 -9.60 18.18
N MET A 10 5.51 -9.03 17.84
CA MET A 10 4.28 -9.79 17.53
C MET A 10 4.23 -10.39 16.12
N GLY A 11 5.37 -10.55 15.47
CA GLY A 11 5.46 -10.91 14.07
C GLY A 11 4.86 -9.79 13.23
N TYR A 12 5.73 -8.99 12.61
CA TYR A 12 5.34 -8.42 11.34
C TYR A 12 4.82 -9.59 10.50
N PRO A 13 3.57 -9.61 9.99
CA PRO A 13 3.42 -10.27 8.71
C PRO A 13 4.51 -9.60 7.86
N PRO A 14 5.46 -10.36 7.32
CA PRO A 14 6.53 -9.76 6.53
C PRO A 14 5.85 -8.81 5.55
N PRO A 15 6.47 -7.69 5.17
CA PRO A 15 5.91 -6.80 4.15
C PRO A 15 5.64 -7.48 2.78
N TYR A 16 5.76 -8.81 2.70
CA TYR A 16 5.65 -9.70 1.56
C TYR A 16 5.11 -11.07 2.02
N ALA A 17 3.79 -11.28 2.08
CA ALA A 17 3.25 -12.65 2.19
C ALA A 17 1.86 -12.89 1.56
N ALA A 18 1.24 -11.90 0.93
CA ALA A 18 0.03 -12.17 0.14
C ALA A 18 0.08 -11.55 -1.25
N PHE A 19 0.66 -10.36 -1.39
CA PHE A 19 0.94 -9.78 -2.70
C PHE A 19 2.35 -9.22 -2.68
N GLY A 20 3.15 -9.63 -3.66
CA GLY A 20 4.38 -8.94 -3.99
C GLY A 20 4.13 -7.45 -4.24
N SER A 21 5.20 -6.66 -4.38
CA SER A 21 5.07 -5.26 -4.81
C SER A 21 4.17 -5.15 -6.07
N LEU A 22 3.51 -4.01 -6.32
CA LEU A 22 2.69 -3.84 -7.54
C LEU A 22 3.42 -4.28 -8.83
N PRO A 23 4.74 -4.02 -8.98
CA PRO A 23 5.55 -4.64 -10.02
C PRO A 23 5.51 -6.16 -10.04
N GLU A 24 5.59 -6.87 -8.90
CA GLU A 24 5.51 -8.33 -8.83
C GLU A 24 4.12 -8.87 -9.19
N VAL A 25 3.04 -8.19 -8.81
CA VAL A 25 1.68 -8.57 -9.23
C VAL A 25 1.52 -8.40 -10.74
N ILE A 26 2.05 -7.30 -11.28
CA ILE A 26 2.08 -7.04 -12.73
C ILE A 26 2.98 -8.07 -13.44
N THR A 27 4.15 -8.39 -12.89
CA THR A 27 5.09 -9.37 -13.44
C THR A 27 4.51 -10.80 -13.41
N TYR A 28 3.84 -11.17 -12.32
CA TYR A 28 3.15 -12.46 -12.21
C TYR A 28 1.94 -12.52 -13.15
N ALA A 29 1.22 -11.42 -13.32
CA ALA A 29 0.17 -11.34 -14.33
C ALA A 29 0.73 -11.53 -15.74
N TYR A 30 1.91 -11.00 -16.06
CA TYR A 30 2.57 -11.30 -17.34
C TYR A 30 3.01 -12.77 -17.50
N SER A 31 2.97 -13.59 -16.44
CA SER A 31 3.26 -15.03 -16.52
C SER A 31 2.04 -15.93 -16.73
N ILE A 32 0.82 -15.38 -16.68
CA ILE A 32 -0.42 -16.10 -16.96
C ILE A 32 -0.69 -16.01 -18.48
N PRO A 33 -1.33 -16.99 -19.12
CA PRO A 33 -1.84 -16.83 -20.47
C PRO A 33 -2.84 -15.67 -20.53
N PHE A 34 -2.66 -14.77 -21.49
CA PHE A 34 -3.44 -13.52 -21.58
C PHE A 34 -4.97 -13.71 -21.53
N HIS A 35 -5.48 -14.82 -22.06
CA HIS A 35 -6.90 -15.15 -22.06
C HIS A 35 -7.50 -15.34 -20.66
N ASP A 36 -6.68 -15.66 -19.66
CA ASP A 36 -7.13 -15.91 -18.29
C ASP A 36 -6.95 -14.68 -17.39
N HIS A 37 -6.28 -13.62 -17.87
CA HIS A 37 -5.99 -12.42 -17.06
C HIS A 37 -7.25 -11.76 -16.55
N PHE A 38 -8.26 -11.58 -17.41
CA PHE A 38 -9.50 -10.93 -17.01
C PHE A 38 -10.21 -11.73 -15.90
N ALA A 39 -10.31 -13.05 -16.05
CA ALA A 39 -10.94 -13.93 -15.08
C ALA A 39 -10.18 -13.90 -13.75
N TYR A 40 -8.85 -14.02 -13.79
CA TYR A 40 -8.01 -13.95 -12.59
C TYR A 40 -8.16 -12.62 -11.85
N PHE A 41 -8.00 -11.48 -12.54
CA PHE A 41 -8.10 -10.17 -11.90
C PHE A 41 -9.50 -9.85 -11.39
N SER A 42 -10.55 -10.37 -12.03
CA SER A 42 -11.93 -10.12 -11.59
C SER A 42 -12.29 -10.95 -10.35
N THR A 43 -11.70 -12.13 -10.19
CA THR A 43 -11.99 -13.07 -9.10
C THR A 43 -11.05 -12.91 -7.92
N GLU A 44 -9.73 -12.93 -8.16
CA GLU A 44 -8.70 -12.92 -7.12
C GLU A 44 -8.31 -11.49 -6.70
N GLY A 45 -8.43 -10.52 -7.61
CA GLY A 45 -8.04 -9.13 -7.36
C GLY A 45 -8.79 -8.43 -6.22
N PRO A 46 -10.13 -8.49 -6.15
CA PRO A 46 -10.87 -7.84 -5.05
C PRO A 46 -10.66 -8.48 -3.67
N PRO A 47 -10.73 -9.81 -3.49
CA PRO A 47 -10.46 -10.46 -2.20
C PRO A 47 -9.05 -10.17 -1.67
N ALA A 48 -8.06 -10.18 -2.56
CA ALA A 48 -6.68 -9.79 -2.28
C ALA A 48 -6.54 -8.41 -1.62
N ILE A 49 -7.16 -7.40 -2.24
CA ILE A 49 -7.17 -6.03 -1.72
C ILE A 49 -7.92 -5.97 -0.38
N GLY A 50 -8.99 -6.77 -0.24
CA GLY A 50 -9.72 -6.93 1.03
C GLY A 50 -8.84 -7.43 2.16
N ALA A 51 -8.13 -8.55 1.96
CA ALA A 51 -7.23 -9.13 2.95
C ALA A 51 -6.08 -8.19 3.31
N GLU A 52 -5.50 -7.52 2.31
CA GLU A 52 -4.46 -6.51 2.53
C GLU A 52 -4.98 -5.36 3.42
N ARG A 53 -6.19 -4.85 3.14
CA ARG A 53 -6.84 -3.81 3.94
C ARG A 53 -7.06 -4.25 5.39
N GLU A 54 -7.48 -5.48 5.63
CA GLU A 54 -7.69 -6.03 6.98
C GLU A 54 -6.38 -6.13 7.76
N MET A 55 -5.32 -6.64 7.12
CA MET A 55 -3.99 -6.68 7.69
C MET A 55 -3.53 -5.28 8.11
N TYR A 56 -3.69 -4.28 7.23
CA TYR A 56 -3.31 -2.91 7.56
C TYR A 56 -4.16 -2.31 8.68
N ARG A 57 -5.46 -2.62 8.74
CA ARG A 57 -6.36 -2.19 9.82
C ARG A 57 -5.92 -2.77 11.16
N TRP A 58 -5.56 -4.05 11.22
CA TRP A 58 -5.10 -4.70 12.45
C TRP A 58 -3.91 -3.99 13.09
N VAL A 59 -2.89 -3.64 12.30
CA VAL A 59 -1.73 -2.87 12.79
C VAL A 59 -2.13 -1.48 13.29
N SER A 60 -3.11 -0.82 12.65
CA SER A 60 -3.62 0.47 13.13
C SER A 60 -4.30 0.34 14.49
N THR A 61 -5.00 -0.77 14.75
CA THR A 61 -5.58 -1.06 16.08
C THR A 61 -4.49 -1.24 17.14
N GLN A 62 -3.36 -1.86 16.82
CA GLN A 62 -2.22 -1.98 17.75
C GLN A 62 -1.63 -0.60 18.10
N LEU A 63 -1.44 0.26 17.09
CA LEU A 63 -0.98 1.64 17.30
C LEU A 63 -1.96 2.46 18.17
N GLN A 64 -3.27 2.27 17.98
CA GLN A 64 -4.29 2.91 18.83
C GLN A 64 -4.23 2.39 20.27
N SER A 65 -4.01 1.08 20.47
CA SER A 65 -3.84 0.50 21.80
C SER A 65 -2.62 1.09 22.53
N LEU A 66 -1.50 1.26 21.83
CA LEU A 66 -0.34 1.94 22.37
C LEU A 66 -0.65 3.42 22.70
N GLU A 67 -1.29 4.15 21.78
CA GLU A 67 -1.68 5.56 22.02
C GLU A 67 -2.55 5.68 23.28
N MET A 68 -3.54 4.79 23.46
CA MET A 68 -4.38 4.77 24.66
C MET A 68 -3.60 4.49 25.94
N THR A 69 -2.65 3.55 25.90
CA THR A 69 -1.78 3.22 27.04
C THR A 69 -0.91 4.41 27.43
N VAL A 70 -0.30 5.06 26.44
CA VAL A 70 0.50 6.28 26.64
C VAL A 70 -0.37 7.42 27.17
N ASP A 71 -1.57 7.62 26.63
CA ASP A 71 -2.52 8.64 27.09
C ASP A 71 -2.93 8.43 28.54
N PHE A 72 -3.19 7.19 28.93
CA PHE A 72 -3.49 6.83 30.31
C PHE A 72 -2.35 7.26 31.25
N HIS A 73 -1.11 6.89 30.95
CA HIS A 73 0.03 7.29 31.78
C HIS A 73 0.28 8.80 31.80
N VAL A 74 0.12 9.48 30.66
CA VAL A 74 0.28 10.95 30.60
C VAL A 74 -0.80 11.67 31.40
N ARG A 75 -2.05 11.21 31.39
CA ARG A 75 -3.13 11.78 32.22
C ARG A 75 -2.85 11.56 33.70
N SER A 76 -2.31 10.40 34.07
CA SER A 76 -1.97 10.12 35.46
C SER A 76 -0.89 11.02 36.02
N LEU A 77 0.03 11.54 35.19
CA LEU A 77 1.00 12.56 35.61
C LEU A 77 0.32 13.82 36.17
N SER A 78 -0.88 14.15 35.69
CA SER A 78 -1.64 15.33 36.13
C SER A 78 -2.57 15.04 37.30
N ASN A 79 -2.97 13.77 37.49
CA ASN A 79 -4.01 13.39 38.45
C ASN A 79 -3.47 12.73 39.72
N PHE A 80 -2.26 12.15 39.69
CA PHE A 80 -1.66 11.48 40.85
C PHE A 80 -0.32 12.14 41.20
N PRO A 81 -0.24 12.86 42.34
CA PRO A 81 0.99 13.54 42.75
C PRO A 81 2.04 12.59 43.35
N SER A 82 1.67 11.35 43.72
CA SER A 82 2.55 10.38 44.36
C SER A 82 2.92 9.22 43.42
N PRO A 83 4.23 8.95 43.19
CA PRO A 83 4.71 7.84 42.37
C PRO A 83 4.43 6.44 42.96
N ALA A 84 4.05 6.37 44.24
CA ALA A 84 3.85 5.10 44.95
C ALA A 84 2.50 4.43 44.65
N ASP A 85 1.52 5.19 44.17
CA ASP A 85 0.14 4.72 44.01
C ASP A 85 -0.17 4.19 42.60
N MET A 86 0.82 4.18 41.70
CA MET A 86 0.63 3.77 40.32
C MET A 86 1.87 3.07 39.73
N GLU A 87 1.68 1.89 39.14
CA GLU A 87 2.69 1.23 38.31
C GLU A 87 2.95 2.06 37.04
N PHE A 88 4.02 2.85 37.08
CA PHE A 88 4.50 3.60 35.93
C PHE A 88 5.47 2.74 35.11
N PRO A 89 5.39 2.76 33.77
CA PRO A 89 6.32 2.01 32.94
C PRO A 89 7.74 2.45 33.23
N ASP A 90 8.65 1.47 33.25
CA ASP A 90 10.07 1.75 33.44
C ASP A 90 10.66 2.48 32.22
N LEU A 91 11.86 3.02 32.40
CA LEU A 91 12.51 3.81 31.36
C LEU A 91 12.83 2.94 30.12
N SER A 92 13.11 1.65 30.32
CA SER A 92 13.36 0.69 29.25
C SER A 92 12.13 0.56 28.35
N THR A 93 10.96 0.31 28.92
CA THR A 93 9.67 0.15 28.24
C THR A 93 9.33 1.40 27.43
N ILE A 94 9.48 2.59 28.05
CA ILE A 94 9.20 3.86 27.38
C ILE A 94 10.15 4.08 26.19
N TYR A 95 11.43 3.69 26.30
CA TYR A 95 12.37 3.75 25.18
C TYR A 95 12.05 2.76 24.06
N HIS A 96 11.58 1.55 24.40
CA HIS A 96 11.12 0.60 23.38
C HIS A 96 9.96 1.18 22.58
N TRP A 97 8.95 1.78 23.24
CA TRP A 97 7.84 2.45 22.54
C TRP A 97 8.33 3.59 21.63
N SER A 98 9.26 4.41 22.12
CA SER A 98 9.85 5.50 21.32
C SER A 98 10.57 4.98 20.08
N LYS A 99 11.39 3.94 20.24
CA LYS A 99 12.15 3.30 19.16
C LYS A 99 11.20 2.70 18.12
N ASP A 100 10.21 1.92 18.56
CA ASP A 100 9.23 1.26 17.69
C ASP A 100 8.44 2.27 16.87
N LEU A 101 7.94 3.34 17.50
CA LEU A 101 7.22 4.40 16.78
C LEU A 101 8.11 5.17 15.80
N THR A 102 9.39 5.35 16.13
CA THR A 102 10.36 6.00 15.23
C THR A 102 10.63 5.13 14.00
N GLU A 103 10.84 3.83 14.19
CA GLU A 103 10.97 2.85 13.10
C GLU A 103 9.72 2.81 12.23
N LEU A 104 8.54 2.74 12.86
CA LEU A 104 7.26 2.77 12.15
C LEU A 104 7.07 4.06 11.35
N ASN A 105 7.45 5.22 11.91
CA ASN A 105 7.38 6.49 11.19
C ASN A 105 8.26 6.49 9.94
N LYS A 106 9.50 5.98 10.03
CA LYS A 106 10.37 5.82 8.86
C LYS A 106 9.72 4.92 7.81
N GLY A 107 9.14 3.80 8.22
CA GLY A 107 8.39 2.90 7.34
C GLY A 107 7.22 3.60 6.65
N VAL A 108 6.44 4.39 7.39
CA VAL A 108 5.33 5.19 6.83
C VAL A 108 5.84 6.22 5.81
N GLN A 109 6.94 6.93 6.09
CA GLN A 109 7.53 7.85 5.11
C GLN A 109 8.02 7.14 3.85
N ALA A 110 8.64 5.96 4.00
CA ALA A 110 9.07 5.15 2.87
C ALA A 110 7.87 4.73 2.00
N VAL A 111 6.77 4.28 2.61
CA VAL A 111 5.53 3.95 1.90
C VAL A 111 4.97 5.16 1.16
N LYS A 112 4.87 6.33 1.80
CA LYS A 112 4.38 7.56 1.13
C LYS A 112 5.23 7.93 -0.08
N ASN A 113 6.56 7.83 0.05
CA ASN A 113 7.48 8.09 -1.05
C ASN A 113 7.34 7.07 -2.19
N ALA A 114 7.10 5.80 -1.87
CA ALA A 114 6.79 4.77 -2.87
C ALA A 114 5.46 5.07 -3.58
N MET A 115 4.41 5.46 -2.85
CA MET A 115 3.09 5.81 -3.43
C MET A 115 3.17 7.00 -4.39
N LEU A 116 4.04 7.98 -4.14
CA LEU A 116 4.28 9.07 -5.10
C LEU A 116 4.91 8.59 -6.42
N LYS A 117 5.73 7.54 -6.38
CA LYS A 117 6.27 6.89 -7.59
C LYS A 117 5.18 6.08 -8.29
N ASP A 118 4.40 5.31 -7.54
CA ASP A 118 3.33 4.49 -8.10
C ASP A 118 2.23 5.33 -8.72
N ARG A 119 1.86 6.47 -8.13
CA ARG A 119 0.90 7.41 -8.73
C ARG A 119 1.36 7.94 -10.08
N ARG A 120 2.66 8.14 -10.30
CA ARG A 120 3.20 8.53 -11.61
C ARG A 120 3.09 7.38 -12.61
N ARG A 121 3.43 6.16 -12.20
CA ARG A 121 3.28 4.95 -13.03
C ARG A 121 1.83 4.71 -13.44
N LEU A 122 0.88 4.88 -12.51
CA LEU A 122 -0.55 4.76 -12.79
C LEU A 122 -1.02 5.78 -13.82
N LYS A 123 -0.53 7.02 -13.77
CA LYS A 123 -0.83 8.03 -14.81
C LYS A 123 -0.33 7.60 -16.18
N THR A 124 0.89 7.07 -16.26
CA THR A 124 1.44 6.54 -17.52
C THR A 124 0.63 5.35 -18.02
N PHE A 125 0.24 4.43 -17.12
CA PHE A 125 -0.57 3.27 -17.48
C PHE A 125 -1.97 3.68 -17.97
N GLN A 126 -2.60 4.67 -17.33
CA GLN A 126 -3.86 5.25 -17.80
C GLN A 126 -3.73 5.86 -19.20
N ALA A 127 -2.60 6.49 -19.53
CA ALA A 127 -2.36 7.00 -20.88
C ALA A 127 -2.29 5.85 -21.90
N SER A 128 -1.60 4.75 -21.58
CA SER A 128 -1.58 3.55 -22.44
C SER A 128 -2.97 2.93 -22.64
N ILE A 129 -3.83 2.94 -21.61
CA ILE A 129 -5.23 2.51 -21.75
C ILE A 129 -5.99 3.42 -22.71
N ILE A 130 -5.83 4.75 -22.58
CA ILE A 130 -6.48 5.71 -23.48
C ILE A 130 -6.02 5.53 -24.94
N ASP A 131 -4.75 5.20 -25.17
CA ASP A 131 -4.26 4.94 -26.51
C ASP A 131 -4.82 3.63 -27.09
N LEU A 132 -4.92 2.58 -26.26
CA LEU A 132 -5.60 1.34 -26.66
C LEU A 132 -7.10 1.54 -26.91
N GLU A 133 -7.78 2.42 -26.17
CA GLU A 133 -9.16 2.80 -26.44
C GLU A 133 -9.32 3.42 -27.83
N LYS A 134 -8.40 4.32 -28.21
CA LYS A 134 -8.41 4.92 -29.56
C LYS A 134 -8.17 3.86 -30.63
N GLU A 135 -7.24 2.93 -30.41
CA GLU A 135 -6.98 1.81 -31.34
C GLU A 135 -8.23 0.96 -31.54
N VAL A 136 -8.91 0.57 -30.46
CA VAL A 136 -10.16 -0.20 -30.53
C VAL A 136 -11.25 0.56 -31.31
N VAL A 137 -11.43 1.87 -31.06
CA VAL A 137 -12.41 2.69 -31.79
C VAL A 137 -12.08 2.78 -33.28
N GLN A 138 -10.80 2.91 -33.64
CA GLN A 138 -10.37 2.92 -35.04
C GLN A 138 -10.64 1.58 -35.72
N MET A 139 -10.37 0.45 -35.04
CA MET A 139 -10.68 -0.88 -35.55
C MET A 139 -12.18 -1.11 -35.70
N GLU A 140 -13.01 -0.62 -34.77
CA GLU A 140 -14.48 -0.67 -34.89
C GLU A 140 -14.98 0.10 -36.11
N SER A 141 -14.43 1.30 -36.33
CA SER A 141 -14.77 2.12 -37.50
C SER A 141 -14.35 1.43 -38.81
N ALA A 142 -13.16 0.85 -38.87
CA ALA A 142 -12.66 0.15 -40.05
C ALA A 142 -13.45 -1.15 -40.35
N ALA A 143 -13.87 -1.88 -39.30
CA ALA A 143 -14.72 -3.05 -39.45
C ALA A 143 -16.14 -2.69 -39.89
N ALA A 144 -16.65 -1.51 -39.52
CA ALA A 144 -17.96 -1.01 -39.96
C ALA A 144 -17.94 -0.56 -41.42
N THR A 145 -16.95 0.23 -41.85
CA THR A 145 -16.84 0.70 -43.24
C THR A 145 -16.52 -0.44 -44.22
N GLY A 146 -15.68 -1.40 -43.82
CA GLY A 146 -15.44 -2.61 -44.61
C GLY A 146 -16.67 -3.49 -44.80
N ARG A 147 -17.68 -3.41 -43.90
CA ARG A 147 -18.98 -4.08 -44.09
C ARG A 147 -19.90 -3.31 -45.02
N GLU A 148 -19.90 -1.98 -44.98
CA GLU A 148 -20.72 -1.15 -45.87
C GLU A 148 -20.29 -1.27 -47.34
N ASP A 149 -18.98 -1.32 -47.62
CA ASP A 149 -18.48 -1.52 -49.00
C ASP A 149 -18.84 -2.91 -49.56
N VAL A 150 -18.92 -3.95 -48.71
CA VAL A 150 -19.33 -5.32 -49.12
C VAL A 150 -20.84 -5.41 -49.34
N VAL A 151 -21.64 -4.69 -48.55
CA VAL A 151 -23.11 -4.66 -48.69
C VAL A 151 -23.55 -3.77 -49.86
N SER A 152 -22.75 -2.76 -50.24
CA SER A 152 -23.01 -1.87 -51.38
C SER A 152 -22.69 -2.50 -52.75
N GLY A 153 -21.92 -3.58 -52.79
CA GLY A 153 -21.46 -4.22 -54.03
C GLY A 153 -22.40 -5.27 -54.64
N VAL A 154 -23.61 -5.47 -54.09
CA VAL A 154 -24.53 -6.56 -54.51
C VAL A 154 -25.82 -6.05 -55.15
N SER A 155 -25.93 -4.75 -55.45
CA SER A 155 -27.13 -4.17 -56.06
C SER A 155 -26.81 -3.11 -57.11
N ASN A 156 -26.39 -3.59 -58.28
CA ASN A 156 -26.81 -3.15 -59.63
C ASN A 156 -25.66 -3.27 -60.63
N GLY A 157 -25.89 -3.96 -61.76
CA GLY A 157 -25.06 -3.77 -62.95
C GLY A 157 -24.64 -5.06 -63.65
N THR A 158 -25.27 -5.30 -64.80
CA THR A 158 -25.04 -6.39 -65.73
C THR A 158 -23.80 -6.13 -66.59
N GLU A 159 -22.57 -6.47 -66.18
CA GLU A 159 -21.38 -6.30 -67.06
C GLU A 159 -20.32 -7.42 -66.91
N GLY A 160 -20.06 -8.12 -68.03
CA GLY A 160 -18.76 -8.70 -68.47
C GLY A 160 -18.01 -9.73 -67.62
N PRO A 161 -17.78 -10.98 -68.10
CA PRO A 161 -17.10 -12.02 -67.33
C PRO A 161 -15.56 -11.98 -67.28
N GLU A 162 -14.85 -10.98 -67.83
CA GLU A 162 -13.38 -11.09 -68.00
C GLU A 162 -12.49 -10.09 -67.24
N ASP A 163 -13.01 -9.01 -66.63
CA ASP A 163 -12.16 -7.99 -65.97
C ASP A 163 -12.23 -7.93 -64.44
N LEU A 164 -12.97 -8.82 -63.77
CA LEU A 164 -13.16 -8.79 -62.31
C LEU A 164 -12.17 -9.65 -61.48
N ILE A 165 -11.22 -10.33 -62.11
CA ILE A 165 -10.31 -11.26 -61.39
C ILE A 165 -9.12 -10.53 -60.74
N GLY A 166 -8.84 -9.26 -61.12
CA GLY A 166 -7.67 -8.51 -60.65
C GLY A 166 -7.86 -7.64 -59.40
N ALA A 167 -9.06 -7.10 -59.16
CA ALA A 167 -9.26 -6.05 -58.14
C ALA A 167 -9.90 -6.55 -56.81
N ALA A 168 -10.49 -7.75 -56.80
CA ALA A 168 -11.17 -8.30 -55.62
C ALA A 168 -10.24 -9.05 -54.65
N ARG A 169 -8.96 -9.28 -54.99
CA ARG A 169 -8.06 -10.16 -54.22
C ARG A 169 -7.18 -9.50 -53.17
N THR A 170 -7.08 -8.17 -53.14
CA THR A 170 -6.17 -7.46 -52.22
C THR A 170 -6.87 -6.73 -51.06
N ARG A 171 -8.21 -6.68 -51.02
CA ARG A 171 -8.97 -5.94 -49.99
C ARG A 171 -9.82 -6.73 -48.96
N PRO A 172 -10.16 -8.01 -49.09
CA PRO A 172 -10.92 -8.70 -48.03
C PRO A 172 -10.05 -9.10 -46.84
N ALA A 173 -8.79 -9.48 -47.08
CA ALA A 173 -7.91 -10.03 -46.04
C ALA A 173 -7.54 -9.03 -44.93
N SER A 174 -7.45 -7.73 -45.24
CA SER A 174 -7.12 -6.68 -44.26
C SER A 174 -8.31 -6.35 -43.34
N ALA A 175 -9.52 -6.27 -43.88
CA ALA A 175 -10.74 -6.02 -43.10
C ALA A 175 -11.15 -7.25 -42.26
N GLU A 176 -11.01 -8.47 -42.81
CA GLU A 176 -11.26 -9.71 -42.06
C GLU A 176 -10.22 -9.95 -40.95
N ALA A 177 -8.93 -9.69 -41.20
CA ALA A 177 -7.91 -9.75 -40.16
C ALA A 177 -8.17 -8.73 -39.03
N THR A 178 -8.55 -7.49 -39.38
CA THR A 178 -8.91 -6.46 -38.40
C THR A 178 -10.18 -6.84 -37.61
N ALA A 179 -11.18 -7.45 -38.25
CA ALA A 179 -12.39 -7.93 -37.59
C ALA A 179 -12.15 -9.15 -36.70
N SER A 180 -11.20 -10.01 -37.06
CA SER A 180 -10.78 -11.18 -36.26
C SER A 180 -10.02 -10.76 -34.99
N ASP A 181 -9.23 -9.69 -35.04
CA ASP A 181 -8.42 -9.21 -33.90
C ASP A 181 -9.17 -8.27 -32.95
N LEU A 182 -10.27 -7.64 -33.41
CA LEU A 182 -11.06 -6.70 -32.62
C LEU A 182 -11.60 -7.27 -31.29
N PRO A 183 -12.15 -8.50 -31.22
CA PRO A 183 -12.57 -9.11 -29.96
C PRO A 183 -11.41 -9.27 -28.96
N HIS A 184 -10.22 -9.63 -29.46
CA HIS A 184 -9.02 -9.77 -28.64
C HIS A 184 -8.60 -8.42 -28.06
N LYS A 185 -8.55 -7.37 -28.88
CA LYS A 185 -8.25 -6.00 -28.45
C LYS A 185 -9.26 -5.42 -27.46
N LYS A 186 -10.55 -5.77 -27.61
CA LYS A 186 -11.58 -5.40 -26.63
C LYS A 186 -11.38 -6.09 -25.28
N LEU A 187 -11.02 -7.38 -25.29
CA LEU A 187 -10.69 -8.12 -24.07
C LEU A 187 -9.42 -7.57 -23.41
N GLU A 188 -8.42 -7.19 -24.21
CA GLU A 188 -7.21 -6.49 -23.75
C GLU A 188 -7.56 -5.22 -22.99
N LEU A 189 -8.35 -4.35 -23.62
CA LEU A 189 -8.78 -3.10 -23.03
C LEU A 189 -9.57 -3.31 -21.74
N ALA A 190 -10.50 -4.27 -21.72
CA ALA A 190 -11.27 -4.60 -20.54
C ALA A 190 -10.38 -5.09 -19.38
N THR A 191 -9.38 -5.92 -19.69
CA THR A 191 -8.39 -6.41 -18.73
C THR A 191 -7.56 -5.28 -18.16
N TRP A 192 -6.99 -4.41 -19.00
CA TRP A 192 -6.15 -3.31 -18.51
C TRP A 192 -6.92 -2.28 -17.71
N ARG A 193 -8.18 -1.98 -18.07
CA ARG A 193 -9.08 -1.15 -17.25
C ARG A 193 -9.30 -1.75 -15.86
N LEU A 194 -9.50 -3.06 -15.78
CA LEU A 194 -9.67 -3.77 -14.50
C LEU A 194 -8.40 -3.72 -13.67
N VAL A 195 -7.24 -4.03 -14.26
CA VAL A 195 -5.93 -3.94 -13.59
C VAL A 195 -5.70 -2.52 -13.06
N HIS A 196 -5.91 -1.50 -13.89
CA HIS A 196 -5.74 -0.11 -13.47
C HIS A 196 -6.64 0.27 -12.29
N LYS A 197 -7.91 -0.16 -12.31
CA LYS A 197 -8.85 0.04 -11.21
C LYS A 197 -8.37 -0.61 -9.91
N LEU A 198 -7.92 -1.87 -9.97
CA LEU A 198 -7.40 -2.59 -8.80
C LEU A 198 -6.15 -1.90 -8.24
N CYS A 199 -5.20 -1.53 -9.10
CA CYS A 199 -3.97 -0.85 -8.69
C CYS A 199 -4.26 0.52 -8.05
N THR A 200 -5.23 1.26 -8.61
CA THR A 200 -5.68 2.56 -8.07
C THR A 200 -6.31 2.39 -6.70
N ASN A 201 -7.23 1.42 -6.55
CA ASN A 201 -7.89 1.15 -5.28
C ASN A 201 -6.89 0.77 -4.18
N ARG A 202 -5.94 -0.11 -4.51
CA ARG A 202 -4.87 -0.51 -3.59
C ARG A 202 -4.02 0.69 -3.16
N THR A 203 -3.57 1.51 -4.12
CA THR A 203 -2.76 2.70 -3.86
C THR A 203 -3.47 3.68 -2.94
N ASN A 204 -4.76 3.95 -3.18
CA ASN A 204 -5.56 4.82 -2.32
C ASN A 204 -5.69 4.24 -0.90
N CYS A 205 -6.00 2.95 -0.79
CA CYS A 205 -6.16 2.29 0.51
C CYS A 205 -4.87 2.35 1.34
N ILE A 206 -3.71 2.03 0.74
CA ILE A 206 -2.41 2.09 1.41
C ILE A 206 -2.08 3.51 1.84
N ASN A 207 -2.37 4.50 0.99
CA ASN A 207 -2.12 5.90 1.29
C ASN A 207 -2.96 6.41 2.47
N ASP A 208 -4.25 6.07 2.50
CA ASP A 208 -5.15 6.44 3.61
C ASP A 208 -4.67 5.81 4.94
N LEU A 209 -4.29 4.53 4.90
CA LEU A 209 -3.78 3.82 6.07
C LEU A 209 -2.44 4.40 6.56
N ALA A 210 -1.54 4.73 5.64
CA ALA A 210 -0.27 5.39 5.96
C ALA A 210 -0.51 6.76 6.62
N TYR A 211 -1.49 7.52 6.15
CA TYR A 211 -1.87 8.80 6.73
C TYR A 211 -2.43 8.62 8.16
N CYS A 212 -3.39 7.71 8.36
CA CYS A 212 -3.93 7.41 9.70
C CYS A 212 -2.85 7.01 10.70
N ARG A 213 -1.89 6.17 10.29
CA ARG A 213 -0.76 5.76 11.15
C ARG A 213 0.15 6.93 11.47
N GLN A 214 0.47 7.76 10.48
CA GLN A 214 1.31 8.93 10.69
C GLN A 214 0.71 9.86 11.75
N GLU A 215 -0.61 10.10 11.69
CA GLU A 215 -1.29 10.96 12.67
C GLU A 215 -1.20 10.39 14.08
N ILE A 216 -1.46 9.09 14.27
CA ILE A 216 -1.32 8.43 15.59
C ILE A 216 0.11 8.57 16.10
N ILE A 217 1.11 8.28 15.26
CA ILE A 217 2.53 8.37 15.64
C ILE A 217 2.90 9.81 16.04
N GLN A 218 2.50 10.80 15.25
CA GLN A 218 2.79 12.22 15.51
C GLN A 218 2.17 12.73 16.81
N ARG A 219 0.99 12.22 17.18
CA ARG A 219 0.37 12.53 18.48
C ARG A 219 1.02 11.79 19.64
N THR A 220 1.50 10.57 19.42
CA THR A 220 1.99 9.69 20.49
C THR A 220 3.45 9.97 20.86
N LEU A 221 4.31 10.30 19.91
CA LEU A 221 5.73 10.57 20.18
C LEU A 221 5.97 11.68 21.23
N PRO A 222 5.34 12.86 21.15
CA PRO A 222 5.53 13.90 22.17
C PRO A 222 5.05 13.49 23.57
N LYS A 223 4.02 12.63 23.63
CA LYS A 223 3.50 12.09 24.89
C LYS A 223 4.53 11.16 25.54
N ILE A 224 5.18 10.31 24.73
CA ILE A 224 6.28 9.44 25.18
C ILE A 224 7.47 10.27 25.68
N GLU A 225 7.86 11.34 24.96
CA GLU A 225 8.93 12.24 25.41
C GLU A 225 8.63 12.84 26.79
N LYS A 226 7.38 13.23 27.04
CA LYS A 226 6.93 13.69 28.35
C LYS A 226 7.08 12.60 29.43
N LEU A 227 6.73 11.35 29.13
CA LEU A 227 6.92 10.22 30.05
C LEU A 227 8.41 9.96 30.34
N VAL A 228 9.27 10.03 29.32
CA VAL A 228 10.73 9.91 29.47
C VAL A 228 11.27 10.95 30.44
N LEU A 229 10.91 12.22 30.24
CA LEU A 229 11.37 13.33 31.08
C LEU A 229 10.91 13.14 32.54
N TYR A 230 9.65 12.77 32.74
CA TYR A 230 9.12 12.49 34.07
C TYR A 230 9.90 11.35 34.76
N ARG A 231 10.11 10.22 34.07
CA ARG A 231 10.79 9.07 34.67
C ARG A 231 12.26 9.35 34.99
N ARG A 232 12.95 10.13 34.16
CA ARG A 232 14.31 10.60 34.45
C ARG A 232 14.35 11.46 35.71
N ASN A 233 13.40 12.38 35.86
CA ASN A 233 13.32 13.24 37.04
C ASN A 233 13.03 12.46 38.33
N LEU A 234 12.15 11.45 38.26
CA LEU A 234 11.91 10.55 39.40
C LEU A 234 13.16 9.78 39.81
N ASN A 235 13.89 9.21 38.85
CA ASN A 235 15.13 8.48 39.15
C ASN A 235 16.17 9.42 39.81
N LEU A 236 16.33 10.64 39.29
CA LEU A 236 17.23 11.65 39.89
C LEU A 236 16.81 12.01 41.32
N GLN A 237 15.52 12.16 41.59
CA GLN A 237 15.02 12.43 42.95
C GLN A 237 15.29 11.26 43.89
N ASN A 238 15.10 10.03 43.43
CA ASN A 238 15.42 8.82 44.20
C ASN A 238 16.92 8.72 44.49
N ASP A 239 17.78 9.01 43.51
CA ASP A 239 19.24 8.99 43.69
C ASP A 239 19.71 10.06 44.69
N LEU A 240 19.09 11.24 44.66
CA LEU A 240 19.34 12.32 45.63
C LEU A 240 18.85 11.96 47.04
N GLN A 241 17.71 11.27 47.17
CA GLN A 241 17.18 10.82 48.45
C GLN A 241 17.94 9.63 49.04
N ASN A 242 18.48 8.74 48.20
CA ASN A 242 19.25 7.57 48.64
C ASN A 242 20.74 7.87 48.89
N GLY A 243 21.18 9.10 48.65
CA GLY A 243 22.54 9.56 48.87
C GLY A 243 23.50 9.13 47.76
N LEU A 244 24.26 10.10 47.23
CA LEU A 244 25.47 9.81 46.45
C LEU A 244 26.31 8.75 47.20
N PRO A 245 26.93 7.77 46.53
CA PRO A 245 27.84 6.84 47.18
C PRO A 245 28.98 7.67 47.78
N GLY A 246 28.83 7.97 49.07
CA GLY A 246 29.76 8.78 49.80
C GLY A 246 31.11 8.08 49.74
N ASP A 247 32.14 8.89 49.43
CA ASP A 247 33.53 8.63 49.79
C ASP A 247 33.55 7.90 51.14
N LYS A 248 33.70 6.58 51.08
CA LYS A 248 34.18 5.81 52.23
C LYS A 248 35.63 6.24 52.37
N LYS A 249 35.85 7.39 53.04
CA LYS A 249 37.16 7.77 53.56
C LYS A 249 37.66 6.59 54.35
N ASP A 250 38.69 5.96 53.81
CA ASP A 250 39.56 5.02 54.50
C ASP A 250 40.06 5.68 55.79
N LYS A 251 39.35 5.44 56.89
CA LYS A 251 39.85 5.61 58.24
C LYS A 251 40.31 4.24 58.74
N THR A 252 41.33 3.72 58.08
CA THR A 252 42.08 2.57 58.61
C THR A 252 43.56 2.78 58.35
N LYS A 253 44.22 3.52 59.25
CA LYS A 253 45.56 3.25 59.77
C LYS A 253 46.02 4.39 60.70
N ALA A 254 45.75 4.22 61.98
CA ALA A 254 46.62 4.68 63.06
C ALA A 254 46.30 3.90 64.33
N LYS A 255 47.16 2.92 64.64
CA LYS A 255 47.54 2.36 65.95
C LYS A 255 47.69 0.84 65.92
N ALA A 256 48.90 0.39 65.58
CA ALA A 256 49.78 -0.37 66.47
C ALA A 256 51.21 -0.09 66.01
#